data_AF-A0A959J703-F1
#
_entry.id   AF-A0A959J703-F1
#
_cell.length_a   1.000
_cell.length_b   1.000
_cell.length_c   1.000
_cell.angle_alpha   90.00
_cell.angle_beta   90.00
_cell.angle_gamma   90.00
#
_symmetry.space_group_name_H-M   'P 1'
#
loop_
_entity.id
_entity.type
_entity.pdbx_description
1 polymer ?
#
loop_
_entity_poly.entity_id
_entity_poly.type
_entity_poly.pdbx_seq_one_letter_code
_entity_poly.pdbx_strand_id
1 'polypeptide(L)'
;MRFYHKTILLISVFIFIPALTFAQESNGFFSLWGESSKTAIGFFWKSGWAFVLGYAVSGMIQAFVPKKKLTRQMGGSSIKSVSLSTFFGAISSSCSFAALAAARSLFLKGAHFISTVAFMFASTNLVIELGILIFIFLGWQFIVAEIIGGLLLIAISSIIIKLTYPKKWIEAAREKVEEESAEEEDFDWKKRIRSKEGWFLVGKKFVMEWKMAWEDILIGFTIAGFVSVIVPQSFWKPYSSMECKGNCRIS
;
A
#
# COMPACT_ATOMS: atom_id res chain seq x y z
N MET A 1 -3.63 18.03 9.99
CA MET A 1 -4.92 17.54 9.41
C MET A 1 -5.59 18.50 8.43
N ARG A 2 -5.63 19.82 8.65
CA ARG A 2 -6.28 20.79 7.72
C ARG A 2 -5.70 20.87 6.28
N PHE A 3 -4.46 20.45 6.07
CA PHE A 3 -3.79 20.54 4.77
C PHE A 3 -4.18 19.40 3.81
N TYR A 4 -4.42 18.19 4.35
CA TYR A 4 -4.85 17.02 3.56
C TYR A 4 -6.26 17.19 2.98
N HIS A 5 -7.17 17.78 3.75
CA HIS A 5 -8.55 17.99 3.32
C HIS A 5 -8.65 18.97 2.15
N LYS A 6 -7.86 20.06 2.15
CA LYS A 6 -7.86 21.06 1.06
C LYS A 6 -7.27 20.52 -0.25
N THR A 7 -6.22 19.70 -0.20
CA THR A 7 -5.59 19.15 -1.40
C THR A 7 -6.44 18.06 -2.06
N ILE A 8 -7.09 17.20 -1.27
CA ILE A 8 -8.06 16.21 -1.77
C ILE A 8 -9.28 16.91 -2.37
N LEU A 9 -9.80 17.97 -1.73
CA LEU A 9 -10.88 18.78 -2.28
C LEU A 9 -10.48 19.44 -3.61
N LEU A 10 -9.30 20.05 -3.70
CA LEU A 10 -8.84 20.71 -4.93
C LEU A 10 -8.66 19.74 -6.10
N ILE A 11 -8.10 18.55 -5.86
CA ILE A 11 -7.93 17.51 -6.89
C ILE A 11 -9.29 16.93 -7.29
N SER A 12 -10.19 16.71 -6.33
CA SER A 12 -11.54 16.25 -6.62
C SER A 12 -12.30 17.26 -7.48
N VAL A 13 -12.19 18.57 -7.19
CA VAL A 13 -12.86 19.66 -7.90
C VAL A 13 -12.32 19.84 -9.32
N PHE A 14 -11.00 19.74 -9.53
CA PHE A 14 -10.41 19.86 -10.89
C PHE A 14 -10.70 18.68 -11.81
N ILE A 15 -10.96 17.48 -11.26
CA ILE A 15 -11.33 16.28 -12.04
C ILE A 15 -12.85 16.15 -12.19
N PHE A 16 -13.65 16.52 -11.17
CA PHE A 16 -15.11 16.39 -11.19
C PHE A 16 -15.79 17.44 -12.07
N ILE A 17 -15.31 18.68 -12.10
CA ILE A 17 -16.02 19.76 -12.80
C ILE A 17 -16.10 19.51 -14.32
N PRO A 18 -15.02 19.11 -15.02
CA PRO A 18 -15.12 18.76 -16.43
C PRO A 18 -16.00 17.52 -16.66
N ALA A 19 -15.88 16.49 -15.81
CA ALA A 19 -16.64 15.23 -15.94
C ALA A 19 -18.16 15.42 -15.76
N LEU A 20 -18.59 16.31 -14.86
CA LEU A 20 -20.02 16.63 -14.68
C LEU A 20 -20.61 17.38 -15.89
N THR A 21 -19.80 18.18 -16.58
CA THR A 21 -20.29 19.04 -17.67
C THR A 21 -20.55 18.23 -18.96
N PHE A 22 -19.90 17.06 -19.10
CA PHE A 22 -20.07 16.16 -20.26
C PHE A 22 -21.06 15.00 -20.05
N ALA A 23 -21.53 14.75 -18.82
CA ALA A 23 -22.35 13.58 -18.49
C ALA A 23 -23.87 13.78 -18.61
N GLN A 24 -24.33 14.96 -19.02
CA GLN A 24 -25.76 15.29 -19.02
C GLN A 24 -26.51 14.81 -20.27
N GLU A 25 -26.22 13.59 -20.74
CA GLU A 25 -27.01 13.00 -21.83
C GLU A 25 -27.41 11.54 -21.55
N SER A 26 -28.66 11.41 -21.09
CA SER A 26 -29.60 10.33 -21.44
C SER A 26 -29.61 8.98 -20.69
N ASN A 27 -29.35 8.92 -19.37
CA ASN A 27 -29.82 7.77 -18.55
C ASN A 27 -30.33 8.24 -17.17
N GLY A 28 -31.46 7.70 -16.72
CA GLY A 28 -32.14 8.15 -15.50
C GLY A 28 -31.23 8.09 -14.26
N PHE A 29 -31.37 9.07 -13.36
CA PHE A 29 -30.57 9.17 -12.12
C PHE A 29 -30.49 7.85 -11.34
N PHE A 30 -31.61 7.12 -11.26
CA PHE A 30 -31.69 5.84 -10.56
C PHE A 30 -30.93 4.69 -11.25
N SER A 31 -30.84 4.67 -12.59
CA SER A 31 -30.06 3.64 -13.29
C SER A 31 -28.57 3.92 -13.17
N LEU A 32 -28.16 5.18 -13.28
CA LEU A 32 -26.76 5.60 -13.09
C LEU A 32 -26.28 5.26 -11.67
N TRP A 33 -27.09 5.59 -10.67
CA TRP A 33 -26.77 5.33 -9.27
C TRP A 33 -26.72 3.82 -8.96
N GLY A 34 -27.63 3.04 -9.54
CA GLY A 34 -27.62 1.58 -9.43
C GLY A 34 -26.41 0.92 -10.08
N GLU A 35 -25.97 1.41 -11.24
CA GLU A 35 -24.83 0.90 -11.99
C GLU A 35 -23.49 1.27 -11.32
N SER A 36 -23.36 2.51 -10.83
CA SER A 36 -22.23 2.96 -10.02
C SER A 36 -22.10 2.17 -8.73
N SER A 37 -23.21 1.91 -8.04
CA SER A 37 -23.20 1.14 -6.78
C SER A 37 -22.78 -0.32 -7.00
N LYS A 38 -23.31 -0.97 -8.05
CA LYS A 38 -22.90 -2.34 -8.42
C LYS A 38 -21.42 -2.41 -8.78
N THR A 39 -20.92 -1.43 -9.52
CA THR A 39 -19.51 -1.35 -9.93
C THR A 39 -18.60 -1.13 -8.72
N ALA A 40 -18.96 -0.21 -7.82
CA ALA A 40 -18.22 0.04 -6.58
C ALA A 40 -18.14 -1.21 -5.70
N ILE A 41 -19.26 -1.90 -5.50
CA ILE A 41 -19.31 -3.16 -4.73
C ILE A 41 -18.49 -4.25 -5.43
N GLY A 42 -18.54 -4.32 -6.76
CA GLY A 42 -17.75 -5.27 -7.54
C GLY A 42 -16.24 -5.07 -7.34
N PHE A 43 -15.76 -3.83 -7.43
CA PHE A 43 -14.36 -3.49 -7.15
C PHE A 43 -13.99 -3.76 -5.69
N PHE A 44 -14.85 -3.36 -4.75
CA PHE A 44 -14.62 -3.64 -3.34
C PHE A 44 -14.54 -5.15 -3.05
N TRP A 45 -15.40 -5.97 -3.66
CA TRP A 45 -15.37 -7.42 -3.46
C TRP A 45 -14.11 -8.06 -4.05
N LYS A 46 -13.67 -7.60 -5.22
CA LYS A 46 -12.43 -8.09 -5.86
C LYS A 46 -11.19 -7.71 -5.04
N SER A 47 -11.10 -6.48 -4.54
CA SER A 47 -9.96 -6.01 -3.75
C SER A 47 -10.05 -6.39 -2.27
N GLY A 48 -11.25 -6.68 -1.76
CA GLY A 48 -11.53 -6.96 -0.35
C GLY A 48 -10.71 -8.11 0.20
N TRP A 49 -10.57 -9.19 -0.57
CA TRP A 49 -9.76 -10.34 -0.20
C TRP A 49 -8.29 -10.00 0.00
N ALA A 50 -7.73 -9.12 -0.84
CA ALA A 50 -6.36 -8.65 -0.70
C ALA A 50 -6.17 -7.80 0.57
N PHE A 51 -7.15 -6.95 0.91
CA PHE A 51 -7.12 -6.19 2.17
C PHE A 51 -7.16 -7.11 3.38
N VAL A 52 -8.08 -8.07 3.40
CA VAL A 52 -8.20 -9.03 4.51
C VAL A 52 -6.88 -9.78 4.71
N LEU A 53 -6.26 -10.28 3.64
CA LEU A 53 -4.96 -10.95 3.74
C LEU A 53 -3.84 -10.01 4.21
N GLY A 54 -3.79 -8.78 3.68
CA GLY A 54 -2.79 -7.79 4.06
C GLY A 54 -2.83 -7.42 5.54
N TYR A 55 -4.03 -7.10 6.05
CA TYR A 55 -4.22 -6.80 7.47
C TYR A 55 -4.00 -8.04 8.35
N ALA A 56 -4.33 -9.24 7.87
CA ALA A 56 -4.06 -10.47 8.61
C ALA A 56 -2.55 -10.70 8.76
N VAL A 57 -1.78 -10.52 7.68
CA VAL A 57 -0.31 -10.59 7.71
C VAL A 57 0.28 -9.53 8.63
N SER A 58 -0.23 -8.29 8.57
CA SER A 58 0.16 -7.23 9.49
C SER A 58 -0.10 -7.61 10.95
N GLY A 59 -1.30 -8.13 11.26
CA GLY A 59 -1.66 -8.63 12.59
C GLY A 59 -0.79 -9.80 13.05
N MET A 60 -0.40 -10.70 12.14
CA MET A 60 0.52 -11.81 12.41
C MET A 60 1.94 -11.32 12.70
N ILE A 61 2.45 -10.37 11.93
CA ILE A 61 3.75 -9.74 12.22
C ILE A 61 3.66 -9.16 13.62
N GLN A 62 2.59 -8.42 13.93
CA GLN A 62 2.33 -7.81 15.22
C GLN A 62 2.28 -8.81 16.38
N ALA A 63 1.55 -9.92 16.25
CA ALA A 63 1.38 -10.87 17.34
C ALA A 63 2.51 -11.91 17.48
N PHE A 64 3.22 -12.24 16.38
CA PHE A 64 4.17 -13.37 16.35
C PHE A 64 5.63 -12.96 16.27
N VAL A 65 5.97 -11.73 15.86
CA VAL A 65 7.37 -11.30 15.72
C VAL A 65 7.79 -10.48 16.94
N PRO A 66 8.73 -10.95 17.80
CA PRO A 66 9.18 -10.17 18.96
C PRO A 66 9.87 -8.87 18.53
N LYS A 67 9.57 -7.76 19.22
CA LYS A 67 10.15 -6.43 18.96
C LYS A 67 11.68 -6.51 18.91
N LYS A 68 12.30 -7.11 19.93
CA LYS A 68 13.76 -7.31 20.04
C LYS A 68 14.40 -8.00 18.82
N LYS A 69 13.73 -9.00 18.22
CA LYS A 69 14.24 -9.68 17.00
C LYS A 69 14.17 -8.76 15.79
N LEU A 70 13.06 -8.05 15.64
CA LEU A 70 12.89 -7.11 14.53
C LEU A 70 13.83 -5.91 14.67
N THR A 71 13.93 -5.29 15.85
CA THR A 71 14.85 -4.17 16.10
C THR A 71 16.31 -4.58 15.94
N ARG A 72 16.70 -5.80 16.31
CA ARG A 72 18.07 -6.30 16.11
C ARG A 72 18.44 -6.44 14.62
N GLN A 73 17.47 -6.76 13.76
CA GLN A 73 17.72 -6.96 12.32
C GLN A 73 17.43 -5.72 11.47
N MET A 74 16.39 -4.96 11.81
CA MET A 74 15.83 -3.85 11.04
C MET A 74 15.82 -2.50 11.79
N GLY A 75 16.34 -2.43 13.02
CA GLY A 75 16.32 -1.21 13.84
C GLY A 75 17.41 -0.18 13.51
N GLY A 76 18.44 -0.57 12.74
CA GLY A 76 19.49 0.34 12.30
C GLY A 76 19.25 0.90 10.90
N SER A 77 19.83 2.06 10.57
CA SER A 77 19.90 2.57 9.19
C SER A 77 21.00 1.91 8.35
N SER A 78 21.44 0.70 8.73
CA SER A 78 22.57 0.01 8.11
C SER A 78 22.17 -0.60 6.76
N ILE A 79 23.14 -0.78 5.86
CA ILE A 79 22.95 -1.49 4.59
C ILE A 79 22.28 -2.86 4.80
N LYS A 80 22.63 -3.56 5.88
CA LYS A 80 22.05 -4.87 6.22
C LYS A 80 20.55 -4.79 6.53
N SER A 81 20.12 -3.75 7.23
CA SER A 81 18.71 -3.54 7.59
C SER A 81 17.89 -3.12 6.38
N VAL A 82 18.46 -2.32 5.48
CA VAL A 82 17.83 -1.93 4.21
C VAL A 82 17.70 -3.13 3.28
N SER A 83 18.79 -3.90 3.05
CA SER A 83 18.75 -5.06 2.16
C SER A 83 17.78 -6.14 2.64
N LEU A 84 17.74 -6.40 3.95
CA LEU A 84 16.79 -7.35 4.52
C LEU A 84 15.34 -6.88 4.35
N SER A 85 15.08 -5.59 4.54
CA SER A 85 13.75 -5.00 4.35
C SER A 85 13.31 -5.04 2.89
N THR A 86 14.22 -4.74 1.96
CA THR A 86 14.00 -4.88 0.52
C THR A 86 13.68 -6.32 0.13
N PHE A 87 14.43 -7.30 0.67
CA PHE A 87 14.21 -8.71 0.39
C PHE A 87 12.83 -9.19 0.88
N PHE A 88 12.47 -8.87 2.13
CA PHE A 88 11.14 -9.19 2.65
C PHE A 88 10.02 -8.45 1.90
N GLY A 89 10.29 -7.21 1.47
CA GLY A 89 9.36 -6.44 0.63
C GLY A 89 9.12 -7.12 -0.70
N ALA A 90 10.17 -7.46 -1.44
CA ALA A 90 10.09 -8.13 -2.75
C ALA A 90 9.31 -9.46 -2.72
N ILE A 91 9.38 -10.20 -1.61
CA ILE A 91 8.62 -11.44 -1.41
C ILE A 91 7.15 -11.16 -1.08
N SER A 92 6.89 -10.06 -0.37
CA SER A 92 5.55 -9.64 0.03
C SER A 92 4.84 -9.01 -1.15
N SER A 93 4.30 -9.83 -2.07
CA SER A 93 3.37 -9.38 -3.12
C SER A 93 2.11 -8.80 -2.46
N SER A 94 2.14 -7.50 -2.21
CA SER A 94 1.11 -6.79 -1.45
C SER A 94 0.56 -5.65 -2.29
N CYS A 95 -0.76 -5.52 -2.36
CA CYS A 95 -1.40 -4.30 -2.84
C CYS A 95 -0.93 -3.11 -1.98
N SER A 96 -0.88 -1.89 -2.52
CA SER A 96 -0.28 -0.72 -1.83
C SER A 96 -0.82 -0.50 -0.40
N PHE A 97 -2.08 -0.85 -0.13
CA PHE A 97 -2.68 -0.82 1.20
C PHE A 97 -2.14 -1.89 2.15
N ALA A 98 -1.99 -3.13 1.67
CA ALA A 98 -1.36 -4.22 2.43
C ALA A 98 0.13 -3.92 2.69
N ALA A 99 0.84 -3.38 1.70
CA ALA A 99 2.23 -2.95 1.84
C ALA A 99 2.35 -1.84 2.89
N LEU A 100 1.44 -0.86 2.90
CA LEU A 100 1.42 0.21 3.90
C LEU A 100 1.09 -0.31 5.31
N ALA A 101 0.13 -1.22 5.45
CA ALA A 101 -0.21 -1.83 6.74
C ALA A 101 0.98 -2.63 7.30
N ALA A 102 1.62 -3.46 6.47
CA ALA A 102 2.82 -4.18 6.84
C ALA A 102 3.97 -3.21 7.18
N ALA A 103 4.22 -2.19 6.37
CA ALA A 103 5.24 -1.17 6.63
C ALA A 103 5.01 -0.47 7.98
N ARG A 104 3.77 -0.08 8.27
CA ARG A 104 3.37 0.48 9.56
C ARG A 104 3.71 -0.51 10.68
N SER A 105 3.30 -1.77 10.57
CA SER A 105 3.58 -2.79 11.60
C SER A 105 5.07 -2.98 11.89
N LEU A 106 5.93 -2.95 10.85
CA LEU A 106 7.39 -2.99 10.99
C LEU A 106 7.90 -1.76 11.75
N PHE A 107 7.37 -0.58 11.42
CA PHE A 107 7.69 0.66 12.11
C PHE A 107 7.26 0.64 13.58
N LEU A 108 6.06 0.11 13.89
CA LEU A 108 5.57 -0.01 15.27
C LEU A 108 6.46 -0.93 16.13
N LYS A 109 7.07 -1.95 15.52
CA LYS A 109 8.02 -2.84 16.18
C LYS A 109 9.46 -2.32 16.22
N GLY A 110 9.65 -1.04 15.92
CA GLY A 110 10.92 -0.36 16.08
C GLY A 110 11.88 -0.53 14.91
N ALA A 111 11.42 -0.94 13.73
CA ALA A 111 12.24 -0.83 12.52
C ALA A 111 12.61 0.64 12.26
N HIS A 112 13.78 0.86 11.66
CA HIS A 112 14.20 2.21 11.28
C HIS A 112 13.30 2.73 10.16
N PHE A 113 12.94 4.02 10.18
CA PHE A 113 12.05 4.62 9.19
C PHE A 113 12.50 4.34 7.74
N ILE A 114 13.81 4.47 7.48
CA ILE A 114 14.42 4.15 6.17
C ILE A 114 14.20 2.68 5.78
N SER A 115 14.33 1.74 6.71
CA SER A 115 14.09 0.31 6.45
C SER A 115 12.63 0.03 6.16
N THR A 116 11.70 0.64 6.89
CA THR A 116 10.27 0.57 6.61
C THR A 116 9.93 1.10 5.21
N VAL A 117 10.52 2.22 4.81
CA VAL A 117 10.29 2.82 3.49
C VAL A 117 10.89 1.94 2.37
N ALA A 118 12.09 1.39 2.60
CA ALA A 118 12.70 0.44 1.67
C ALA A 118 11.84 -0.81 1.47
N PHE A 119 11.27 -1.36 2.55
CA PHE A 119 10.29 -2.45 2.48
C PHE A 119 9.07 -2.05 1.64
N MET A 120 8.50 -0.87 1.88
CA MET A 120 7.30 -0.39 1.17
C MET A 120 7.55 -0.27 -0.34
N PHE A 121 8.64 0.37 -0.76
CA PHE A 121 8.98 0.50 -2.18
C PHE A 121 9.34 -0.85 -2.82
N ALA A 122 10.02 -1.73 -2.09
CA ALA A 122 10.36 -3.05 -2.59
C ALA A 122 9.12 -3.94 -2.79
N SER A 123 8.15 -3.86 -1.88
CA SER A 123 6.89 -4.60 -1.96
C SER A 123 6.03 -4.20 -3.16
N THR A 124 6.13 -2.94 -3.61
CA THR A 124 5.36 -2.47 -4.77
C THR A 124 6.11 -2.53 -6.10
N ASN A 125 7.44 -2.47 -6.10
CA ASN A 125 8.24 -2.33 -7.33
C ASN A 125 9.21 -3.49 -7.61
N LEU A 126 9.51 -4.36 -6.64
CA LEU A 126 10.40 -5.51 -6.83
C LEU A 126 9.66 -6.82 -6.56
N VAL A 127 8.36 -6.85 -6.81
CA VAL A 127 7.56 -8.04 -6.54
C VAL A 127 7.90 -9.15 -7.53
N ILE A 128 8.10 -10.37 -7.03
CA ILE A 128 8.48 -11.54 -7.84
C ILE A 128 7.47 -11.78 -8.96
N GLU A 129 6.19 -11.54 -8.70
CA GLU A 129 5.11 -11.67 -9.68
C GLU A 129 5.31 -10.76 -10.91
N LEU A 130 5.66 -9.49 -10.68
CA LEU A 130 5.91 -8.52 -11.76
C LEU A 130 7.20 -8.87 -12.51
N GLY A 131 8.23 -9.31 -11.78
CA GLY A 131 9.48 -9.78 -12.39
C GLY A 131 9.27 -11.00 -13.30
N ILE A 132 8.40 -11.94 -12.94
CA ILE A 132 8.04 -13.09 -13.80
C ILE A 132 7.32 -12.61 -15.06
N LEU A 133 6.38 -11.66 -14.95
CA LEU A 133 5.69 -11.11 -16.12
C LEU A 133 6.67 -10.41 -17.07
N ILE A 134 7.56 -9.58 -16.53
CA ILE A 134 8.58 -8.90 -17.32
C ILE A 134 9.55 -9.89 -17.97
N PHE A 135 9.90 -10.98 -17.28
CA PHE A 135 10.71 -12.06 -17.86
C PHE A 135 10.07 -12.63 -19.13
N ILE A 136 8.78 -12.93 -19.04
CA ILE A 136 8.04 -13.62 -20.10
C ILE A 136 7.81 -12.68 -21.30
N PHE A 137 7.44 -11.42 -21.05
CA PHE A 137 7.06 -10.51 -22.13
C PHE A 137 8.23 -9.73 -22.74
N LEU A 138 9.20 -9.30 -21.93
CA LEU A 138 10.28 -8.39 -22.34
C LEU A 138 11.68 -9.04 -22.25
N GLY A 139 11.81 -10.15 -21.52
CA GLY A 139 13.06 -10.89 -21.36
C GLY A 139 13.89 -10.45 -20.14
N TRP A 140 15.02 -11.13 -19.93
CA TRP A 140 15.84 -10.98 -18.72
C TRP A 140 16.47 -9.59 -18.53
N GLN A 141 16.73 -8.86 -19.62
CA GLN A 141 17.34 -7.52 -19.59
C GLN A 141 16.48 -6.52 -18.81
N PHE A 142 15.15 -6.61 -18.96
CA PHE A 142 14.22 -5.70 -18.31
C PHE A 142 14.05 -6.01 -16.82
N ILE A 143 14.20 -7.26 -16.39
CA ILE A 143 14.22 -7.60 -14.96
C ILE A 143 15.45 -7.01 -14.30
N VAL A 144 16.61 -7.11 -14.95
CA VAL A 144 17.84 -6.50 -14.41
C VAL A 144 17.65 -4.98 -14.30
N ALA A 145 17.04 -4.35 -15.32
CA ALA A 145 16.71 -2.93 -15.28
C ALA A 145 15.72 -2.57 -14.16
N GLU A 146 14.68 -3.40 -13.93
CA GLU A 146 13.71 -3.23 -12.85
C GLU A 146 14.37 -3.33 -11.47
N ILE A 147 15.21 -4.35 -11.24
CA ILE A 147 15.95 -4.52 -9.98
C ILE A 147 16.86 -3.31 -9.75
N ILE A 148 17.63 -2.88 -10.76
CA ILE A 148 18.51 -1.72 -10.65
C ILE A 148 17.69 -0.45 -10.40
N GLY A 149 16.63 -0.23 -11.16
CA GLY A 149 15.76 0.95 -11.05
C GLY A 149 15.06 1.02 -9.70
N GLY A 150 14.54 -0.10 -9.21
CA GLY A 150 13.89 -0.19 -7.90
C GLY A 150 14.88 0.01 -6.75
N LEU A 151 16.09 -0.57 -6.81
CA LEU A 151 17.14 -0.32 -5.82
C LEU A 151 17.60 1.15 -5.85
N LEU A 152 17.75 1.74 -7.03
CA LEU A 152 18.08 3.14 -7.21
C LEU A 152 16.98 4.04 -6.60
N LEU A 153 15.72 3.73 -6.85
CA LEU A 153 14.57 4.46 -6.32
C LEU A 153 14.52 4.39 -4.79
N ILE A 154 14.76 3.21 -4.20
CA ILE A 154 14.86 3.04 -2.75
C ILE A 154 16.02 3.88 -2.20
N ALA A 155 17.18 3.87 -2.84
CA ALA A 155 18.34 4.64 -2.41
C ALA A 155 18.06 6.14 -2.46
N ILE A 156 17.54 6.66 -3.57
CA ILE A 156 17.18 8.07 -3.75
C ILE A 156 16.13 8.48 -2.71
N SER A 157 15.05 7.71 -2.58
CA SER A 157 13.97 7.98 -1.62
C SER A 157 14.51 8.00 -0.18
N SER A 158 15.37 7.04 0.16
CA SER A 158 16.01 6.96 1.46
C SER A 158 16.91 8.17 1.75
N ILE A 159 17.66 8.65 0.74
CA ILE A 159 18.51 9.83 0.86
C ILE A 159 17.66 11.09 1.04
N ILE A 160 16.63 11.29 0.20
CA ILE A 160 15.72 12.44 0.29
C ILE A 160 15.07 12.49 1.67
N ILE A 161 14.58 11.34 2.16
CA ILE A 161 13.99 11.24 3.48
C ILE A 161 14.99 11.55 4.57
N LYS A 162 16.23 11.08 4.45
CA LYS A 162 17.30 11.35 5.42
C LYS A 162 17.67 12.84 5.45
N LEU A 163 17.61 13.53 4.30
CA LEU A 163 17.88 14.96 4.19
C LEU A 163 16.73 15.82 4.72
N THR A 164 15.49 15.45 4.44
CA THR A 164 14.28 16.18 4.88
C THR A 164 13.82 15.77 6.28
N TYR A 165 14.58 14.91 6.98
CA TYR A 165 14.18 14.18 8.18
C TYR A 165 13.86 15.09 9.38
N PRO A 166 12.58 15.31 9.75
CA PRO A 166 12.23 16.11 10.91
C PRO A 166 12.21 15.19 12.14
N LYS A 167 13.38 15.00 12.77
CA LYS A 167 13.60 14.03 13.88
C LYS A 167 12.49 14.07 14.94
N LYS A 168 12.07 15.26 15.35
CA LYS A 168 11.06 15.48 16.40
C LYS A 168 9.69 14.85 16.09
N TRP A 169 9.25 14.88 14.84
CA TRP A 169 7.92 14.36 14.47
C TRP A 169 7.91 12.84 14.38
N ILE A 170 9.02 12.25 13.94
CA ILE A 170 9.16 10.80 13.81
C ILE A 170 9.42 10.16 15.18
N GLU A 171 10.19 10.79 16.06
CA GLU A 171 10.36 10.34 17.45
C GLU A 171 9.03 10.44 18.21
N ALA A 172 8.29 11.54 18.10
CA ALA A 172 6.95 11.65 18.70
C ALA A 172 5.94 10.64 18.13
N ALA A 173 6.04 10.33 16.83
CA ALA A 173 5.23 9.28 16.21
C ALA A 173 5.63 7.88 16.70
N ARG A 174 6.92 7.65 16.97
CA ARG A 174 7.42 6.39 17.55
C ARG A 174 6.99 6.27 19.01
N GLU A 175 7.08 7.31 19.82
CA GLU A 175 6.75 7.27 21.24
C GLU A 175 5.27 6.95 21.49
N LYS A 176 4.35 7.65 20.79
CA LYS A 176 2.90 7.34 20.84
C LYS A 176 2.57 5.90 20.46
N VAL A 177 3.35 5.37 19.52
CA VAL A 177 3.21 4.01 19.02
C VAL A 177 3.84 2.99 19.95
N GLU A 178 4.94 3.34 20.62
CA GLU A 178 5.60 2.50 21.60
C GLU A 178 4.73 2.30 22.83
N GLU A 179 4.03 3.33 23.31
CA GLU A 179 3.00 3.23 24.36
C GLU A 179 1.90 2.22 23.99
N GLU A 180 1.45 2.18 22.74
CA GLU A 180 0.47 1.18 22.26
C GLU A 180 1.03 -0.26 22.16
N SER A 181 2.35 -0.43 22.22
CA SER A 181 3.05 -1.72 22.00
C SER A 181 3.82 -2.24 23.21
N ALA A 182 3.92 -1.45 24.28
CA ALA A 182 4.78 -1.70 25.45
C ALA A 182 4.43 -2.99 26.22
N GLU A 183 3.23 -3.54 26.03
CA GLU A 183 2.81 -4.79 26.68
C GLU A 183 3.52 -6.07 26.15
N GLU A 184 4.29 -6.00 25.05
CA GLU A 184 4.76 -7.18 24.30
C GLU A 184 6.30 -7.34 24.15
N GLU A 185 7.11 -6.84 25.09
CA GLU A 185 8.57 -6.73 24.84
C GLU A 185 9.40 -8.03 24.89
N ASP A 186 8.95 -9.11 25.54
CA ASP A 186 9.67 -10.40 25.45
C ASP A 186 8.71 -11.59 25.65
N PHE A 187 8.48 -12.35 24.58
CA PHE A 187 7.67 -13.57 24.62
C PHE A 187 8.25 -14.63 23.69
N ASP A 188 8.02 -15.90 24.04
CA ASP A 188 8.41 -17.01 23.18
C ASP A 188 7.44 -17.14 22.00
N TRP A 189 7.87 -16.65 20.83
CA TRP A 189 7.12 -16.68 19.58
C TRP A 189 6.67 -18.10 19.17
N LYS A 190 7.45 -19.15 19.48
CA LYS A 190 7.06 -20.55 19.14
C LYS A 190 5.88 -21.01 19.98
N LYS A 191 5.83 -20.59 21.24
CA LYS A 191 4.70 -20.88 22.12
C LYS A 191 3.49 -20.03 21.74
N ARG A 192 3.70 -18.77 21.37
CA ARG A 192 2.64 -17.84 20.98
C ARG A 192 1.96 -18.23 19.65
N ILE A 193 2.69 -18.68 18.63
CA ILE A 193 2.10 -19.10 17.35
C ILE A 193 1.21 -20.36 17.50
N ARG A 194 1.49 -21.21 18.50
CA ARG A 194 0.69 -22.40 18.82
C ARG A 194 -0.45 -22.13 19.82
N SER A 195 -0.47 -20.95 20.44
CA SER A 195 -1.45 -20.60 21.48
C SER A 195 -2.70 -19.95 20.89
N LYS A 196 -3.88 -20.24 21.47
CA LYS A 196 -5.13 -19.55 21.11
C LYS A 196 -5.07 -18.04 21.40
N GLU A 197 -4.35 -17.65 22.45
CA GLU A 197 -4.13 -16.26 22.83
C GLU A 197 -3.38 -15.48 21.75
N GLY A 198 -2.36 -16.10 21.13
CA GLY A 198 -1.62 -15.49 20.02
C GLY A 198 -2.50 -15.20 18.81
N TRP A 199 -3.37 -16.15 18.43
CA TRP A 199 -4.32 -15.96 17.34
C TRP A 199 -5.43 -14.96 17.67
N PHE A 200 -5.87 -14.90 18.93
CA PHE A 200 -6.80 -13.86 19.39
C PHE A 200 -6.18 -12.46 19.29
N LEU A 201 -4.89 -12.33 19.63
CA LEU A 201 -4.14 -11.09 19.50
C LEU A 201 -3.99 -10.65 18.03
N VAL A 202 -3.73 -11.60 17.11
CA VAL A 202 -3.76 -11.34 15.65
C VAL A 202 -5.12 -10.75 15.26
N GLY A 203 -6.21 -11.39 15.69
CA GLY A 203 -7.57 -10.92 15.41
C GLY A 203 -7.84 -9.52 15.97
N LYS A 204 -7.42 -9.24 17.21
CA LYS A 204 -7.55 -7.91 17.82
C LYS A 204 -6.79 -6.85 17.02
N LYS A 205 -5.53 -7.12 16.64
CA LYS A 205 -4.70 -6.20 15.84
C LYS A 205 -5.30 -5.99 14.44
N PHE A 206 -5.75 -7.06 13.78
CA PHE A 206 -6.46 -7.01 12.50
C PHE A 206 -7.69 -6.08 12.57
N VAL A 207 -8.57 -6.28 13.56
CA VAL A 207 -9.80 -5.48 13.69
C VAL A 207 -9.48 -4.00 13.96
N MET A 208 -8.45 -3.72 14.76
CA MET A 208 -8.02 -2.34 15.03
C MET A 208 -7.51 -1.66 13.75
N GLU A 209 -6.69 -2.35 12.95
CA GLU A 209 -6.21 -1.81 11.68
C GLU A 209 -7.32 -1.63 10.65
N TRP A 210 -8.23 -2.60 10.56
CA TRP A 210 -9.41 -2.52 9.70
C TRP A 210 -10.30 -1.32 10.07
N LYS A 211 -10.59 -1.15 11.36
CA LYS A 211 -11.44 -0.07 11.86
C LYS A 211 -10.88 1.31 11.51
N MET A 212 -9.55 1.45 11.46
CA MET A 212 -8.90 2.71 11.15
C MET A 212 -8.94 3.03 9.65
N ALA A 213 -8.88 2.03 8.76
CA ALA A 213 -8.75 2.25 7.31
C ALA A 213 -10.07 2.12 6.53
N TRP A 214 -11.09 1.48 7.12
CA TRP A 214 -12.36 1.19 6.44
C TRP A 214 -13.05 2.44 5.88
N GLU A 215 -13.03 3.57 6.60
CA GLU A 215 -13.71 4.80 6.17
C GLU A 215 -13.06 5.36 4.90
N ASP A 216 -11.72 5.43 4.89
CA ASP A 216 -10.96 5.91 3.72
C ASP A 216 -11.15 4.98 2.51
N ILE A 217 -11.15 3.67 2.74
CA ILE A 217 -11.37 2.66 1.70
C ILE A 217 -12.78 2.82 1.09
N LEU A 218 -13.81 2.96 1.93
CA LEU A 218 -15.18 3.09 1.48
C LEU A 218 -15.39 4.37 0.67
N ILE A 219 -14.82 5.49 1.12
CA ILE A 219 -14.87 6.76 0.38
C ILE A 219 -14.16 6.59 -0.98
N GLY A 220 -13.00 5.94 -1.01
CA GLY A 220 -12.25 5.67 -2.25
C GLY A 220 -13.03 4.85 -3.28
N PHE A 221 -13.61 3.72 -2.88
CA PHE A 221 -14.40 2.87 -3.79
C PHE A 221 -15.69 3.55 -4.24
N THR A 222 -16.31 4.34 -3.37
CA THR A 222 -17.50 5.13 -3.73
C THR A 222 -17.14 6.12 -4.82
N ILE A 223 -16.10 6.96 -4.62
CA ILE A 223 -15.66 7.93 -5.62
C ILE A 223 -15.27 7.22 -6.93
N ALA A 224 -14.53 6.12 -6.86
CA ALA A 224 -14.12 5.36 -8.05
C ALA A 224 -15.31 4.80 -8.85
N GLY A 225 -16.35 4.28 -8.18
CA GLY A 225 -17.55 3.76 -8.84
C GLY A 225 -18.44 4.84 -9.45
N PHE A 226 -18.46 6.05 -8.88
CA PHE A 226 -19.13 7.20 -9.51
C PHE A 226 -18.34 7.70 -10.72
N VAL A 227 -17.02 7.87 -10.60
CA VAL A 227 -16.16 8.34 -11.69
C VAL A 227 -16.16 7.36 -12.87
N SER A 228 -16.14 6.04 -12.62
CA SER A 228 -16.10 5.03 -13.69
C SER A 228 -17.34 5.00 -14.58
N VAL A 229 -18.50 5.40 -14.03
CA VAL A 229 -19.76 5.47 -14.76
C VAL A 229 -19.97 6.83 -15.42
N ILE A 230 -19.49 7.91 -14.80
CA ILE A 230 -19.66 9.29 -15.29
C ILE A 230 -18.68 9.60 -16.44
N VAL A 231 -17.48 9.01 -16.47
CA VAL A 231 -16.46 9.34 -17.48
C VAL A 231 -16.51 8.38 -18.68
N PRO A 232 -16.99 8.81 -19.85
CA PRO A 232 -17.08 7.96 -21.03
C PRO A 232 -15.70 7.58 -21.60
N GLN A 233 -15.62 6.39 -22.22
CA GLN A 233 -14.39 5.83 -22.81
C GLN A 233 -13.72 6.74 -23.85
N SER A 234 -14.46 7.65 -24.49
CA SER A 234 -13.94 8.67 -25.42
C SER A 234 -12.95 9.64 -24.76
N PHE A 235 -13.10 9.93 -23.46
CA PHE A 235 -12.17 10.75 -22.69
C PHE A 235 -10.81 10.07 -22.49
N TRP A 236 -10.80 8.75 -22.36
CA TRP A 236 -9.59 7.94 -22.13
C TRP A 236 -8.81 7.60 -23.41
N LYS A 237 -9.44 7.65 -24.59
CA LYS A 237 -8.81 7.36 -25.90
C LYS A 237 -7.54 8.15 -26.21
N PRO A 238 -7.48 9.50 -26.05
CA PRO A 238 -6.26 10.25 -26.35
C PRO A 238 -5.11 9.90 -25.40
N TYR A 239 -5.38 9.57 -24.13
CA TYR A 239 -4.35 9.16 -23.18
C TYR A 239 -3.82 7.73 -23.45
N SER A 240 -4.72 6.78 -23.72
CA SER A 240 -4.35 5.40 -24.06
C SER A 240 -3.54 5.31 -25.37
N SER A 241 -3.73 6.26 -26.30
CA SER A 241 -2.93 6.35 -27.53
C SER A 241 -1.46 6.75 -27.30
N MET A 242 -1.12 7.30 -26.12
CA MET A 242 0.25 7.67 -25.76
C MET A 242 1.07 6.47 -25.24
N GLU A 243 0.42 5.47 -24.64
CA GLU A 243 1.04 4.18 -24.27
C GLU A 243 1.20 3.21 -25.46
N CYS A 244 0.39 3.34 -26.51
CA CYS A 244 0.54 2.60 -27.77
C CYS A 244 1.53 3.24 -28.76
N LYS A 245 2.67 3.77 -28.28
CA LYS A 245 3.79 4.20 -29.15
C LYS A 245 4.98 3.24 -29.16
N GLY A 246 4.78 2.00 -28.71
CA GLY A 246 5.71 0.88 -28.86
C GLY A 246 5.03 -0.33 -29.51
N ASN A 247 4.88 -0.29 -30.83
CA ASN A 247 4.64 -1.45 -31.72
C ASN A 247 3.51 -2.44 -31.35
N CYS A 248 2.25 -2.00 -31.40
CA CYS A 248 1.13 -2.92 -31.61
C CYS A 248 1.01 -3.27 -33.10
N ARG A 249 1.75 -4.31 -33.53
CA ARG A 249 1.45 -5.07 -34.74
C ARG A 249 1.09 -6.48 -34.32
N ILE A 250 -0.15 -6.68 -33.88
CA ILE A 250 -0.76 -8.00 -33.80
C ILE A 250 -1.24 -8.33 -35.21
N SER A 251 -0.51 -9.23 -35.87
CA SER A 251 -1.02 -10.03 -36.97
C SER A 251 -0.69 -11.48 -36.68
#